data_AF-A0A151P4C0-F1
#
_entry.id   AF-A0A151P4C0-F1
#
_cell.length_a   1.000
_cell.length_b   1.000
_cell.length_c   1.000
_cell.angle_alpha   90.00
_cell.angle_beta   90.00
_cell.angle_gamma   90.00
#
_symmetry.space_group_name_H-M   'P 1'
#
loop_
_entity.id
_entity.type
_entity.pdbx_description
1 polymer ?
#
loop_
_entity_poly.entity_id
_entity_poly.type
_entity_poly.pdbx_seq_one_letter_code
_entity_poly.pdbx_strand_id
1 'polypeptide(L)' 'MLAVPGGAARNALLIVADDGGFESGVYNNSAIATPNLDALARRSLVFQNAFTSVSSCSPSRASILTGLPQVG' A
#
# COMPACT_ATOMS: atom_id res chain seq x y z
N MET A 1 29.77 -15.74 -10.69
CA MET A 1 28.53 -14.93 -10.67
C MET A 1 27.48 -15.71 -11.45
N LEU A 2 26.55 -16.39 -10.77
CA LEU A 2 25.49 -17.17 -11.43
C LEU A 2 24.45 -16.18 -11.96
N ALA A 3 24.21 -16.19 -13.26
CA ALA A 3 23.16 -15.40 -13.89
C ALA A 3 21.80 -15.92 -13.45
N VAL A 4 20.97 -15.05 -12.87
CA VAL A 4 19.54 -15.33 -12.66
C VAL A 4 18.89 -15.32 -14.05
N PRO A 5 18.17 -16.38 -14.46
CA PRO A 5 17.45 -16.38 -15.74
C PRO A 5 16.50 -15.18 -15.77
N GLY A 6 16.67 -14.32 -16.77
CA GLY A 6 15.87 -13.11 -16.94
C GLY A 6 14.43 -13.45 -17.35
N GLY A 7 13.59 -13.76 -16.37
CA GLY A 7 12.15 -13.67 -16.55
C GLY A 7 11.76 -12.23 -16.91
N ALA A 8 10.72 -12.07 -17.73
CA ALA A 8 10.23 -10.75 -18.13
C ALA A 8 10.10 -9.83 -16.90
N ALA A 9 10.59 -8.59 -17.03
CA ALA A 9 10.56 -7.62 -15.96
C ALA A 9 9.12 -7.48 -15.42
N ARG A 10 8.96 -7.57 -14.10
CA ARG A 10 7.66 -7.37 -13.48
C ARG A 10 7.33 -5.89 -13.46
N ASN A 11 6.08 -5.56 -13.79
CA ASN A 11 5.56 -4.22 -13.58
C ASN A 11 5.22 -4.03 -12.09
N ALA A 12 5.46 -2.82 -11.58
CA ALA A 12 5.04 -2.40 -10.25
C ALA A 12 3.96 -1.31 -10.39
N LEU A 13 2.84 -1.48 -9.70
CA LEU A 13 1.76 -0.49 -9.61
C LEU A 13 1.57 -0.11 -8.14
N LEU A 14 1.85 1.16 -7.82
CA LEU A 14 1.62 1.74 -6.50
C LEU A 14 0.29 2.51 -6.53
N ILE A 15 -0.66 2.12 -5.67
CA ILE A 15 -1.95 2.78 -5.50
C ILE A 15 -1.97 3.40 -4.11
N VAL A 16 -2.22 4.70 -4.02
CA VAL A 16 -2.31 5.45 -2.75
C VAL A 16 -3.68 6.11 -2.69
N ALA A 17 -4.43 5.86 -1.60
CA ALA A 17 -5.66 6.56 -1.30
C ALA A 17 -5.36 7.81 -0.44
N ASP A 18 -6.01 8.93 -0.74
CA ASP A 18 -5.91 10.15 0.07
C ASP A 18 -6.91 10.06 1.23
N ASP A 19 -6.43 10.31 2.44
CA ASP A 19 -7.18 10.15 3.70
C ASP A 19 -7.90 8.79 3.88
N GLY A 20 -7.37 7.73 3.27
CA GLY A 20 -7.89 6.37 3.43
C GLY A 20 -7.46 5.73 4.75
N GLY A 21 -8.42 5.20 5.51
CA GLY A 21 -8.21 4.45 6.75
C GLY A 21 -8.67 3.00 6.63
N PHE A 22 -9.44 2.53 7.63
CA PHE A 22 -9.91 1.14 7.73
C PHE A 22 -11.30 0.93 7.11
N GLU A 23 -11.72 1.80 6.19
CA GLU A 23 -13.04 1.82 5.55
C GLU A 23 -13.19 0.76 4.43
N SER A 24 -12.65 -0.45 4.62
CA SER A 24 -12.78 -1.55 3.65
C SER A 24 -13.09 -2.88 4.31
N GLY A 25 -13.75 -3.76 3.55
CA GLY A 25 -14.04 -5.13 3.97
C GLY A 25 -12.79 -5.94 4.33
N VAL A 26 -11.64 -5.59 3.74
CA VAL A 26 -10.31 -6.17 4.05
C VAL A 26 -9.93 -6.00 5.52
N TYR A 27 -10.38 -4.93 6.17
CA TYR A 27 -10.15 -4.64 7.58
C TYR A 27 -11.42 -4.83 8.43
N ASN A 28 -12.27 -5.79 8.05
CA ASN A 28 -13.51 -6.16 8.76
C ASN A 28 -14.55 -5.03 8.88
N ASN A 29 -14.51 -4.03 8.02
CA ASN A 29 -15.57 -3.03 7.93
C ASN A 29 -16.68 -3.49 6.97
N SER A 30 -17.88 -3.74 7.49
CA SER A 30 -19.04 -4.16 6.70
C SER A 30 -19.98 -3.02 6.28
N ALA A 31 -19.72 -1.78 6.73
CA ALA A 31 -20.57 -0.62 6.40
C ALA A 31 -20.36 -0.13 4.97
N ILE A 32 -19.18 -0.40 4.37
CA ILE A 32 -18.78 0.11 3.06
C ILE A 32 -18.41 -1.07 2.16
N ALA A 33 -19.03 -1.14 0.98
CA ALA A 33 -18.76 -2.19 0.01
C ALA A 33 -17.51 -1.87 -0.83
N THR A 34 -16.45 -2.67 -0.70
CA THR A 34 -15.18 -2.49 -1.43
C THR A 34 -14.79 -3.72 -2.27
N PRO A 35 -15.66 -4.22 -3.18
CA PRO A 35 -15.51 -5.55 -3.78
C PRO A 35 -14.20 -5.75 -4.58
N ASN A 36 -13.66 -4.69 -5.18
CA ASN A 36 -12.39 -4.73 -5.92
C ASN A 36 -11.18 -4.83 -4.98
N LEU A 37 -11.20 -4.12 -3.84
CA LEU A 37 -10.15 -4.23 -2.83
C LEU A 37 -10.21 -5.59 -2.14
N ASP A 38 -11.42 -6.10 -1.87
CA ASP A 38 -11.62 -7.42 -1.27
C ASP A 38 -11.07 -8.52 -2.21
N ALA A 39 -11.32 -8.40 -3.52
CA ALA A 39 -10.78 -9.31 -4.52
C ALA A 39 -9.26 -9.22 -4.67
N LEU A 40 -8.68 -8.02 -4.49
CA LEU A 40 -7.23 -7.85 -4.46
C LEU A 40 -6.61 -8.49 -3.21
N ALA A 41 -7.20 -8.28 -2.04
CA ALA A 41 -6.73 -8.81 -0.77
C ALA A 41 -6.71 -10.35 -0.74
N ARG A 42 -7.73 -11.03 -1.29
CA ARG A 42 -7.79 -12.51 -1.35
C ARG A 42 -6.61 -13.17 -2.07
N ARG A 43 -5.89 -12.43 -2.92
CA ARG A 43 -4.73 -12.90 -3.68
C ARG A 43 -3.43 -12.17 -3.33
N SER A 44 -3.40 -11.46 -2.21
CA SER A 44 -2.30 -10.60 -1.78
C SER A 44 -1.89 -10.89 -0.35
N LEU A 45 -0.71 -10.39 0.05
CA LEU A 45 -0.35 -10.26 1.46
C LEU A 45 -1.01 -9.00 2.03
N VAL A 46 -1.68 -9.11 3.17
CA VAL A 46 -2.34 -8.00 3.86
C VAL A 46 -1.61 -7.69 5.16
N PHE A 47 -1.26 -6.42 5.37
CA PHE A 47 -0.66 -5.95 6.62
C PHE A 47 -1.75 -5.49 7.59
N GLN A 48 -1.84 -6.13 8.76
CA GLN A 48 -2.77 -5.72 9.82
C GLN A 48 -2.27 -4.51 10.62
N ASN A 49 -0.97 -4.22 10.54
CA ASN A 49 -0.32 -3.13 11.26
C ASN A 49 0.59 -2.36 10.30
N ALA A 50 0.01 -1.40 9.57
CA ALA A 50 0.74 -0.48 8.69
C ALA A 50 0.46 0.96 9.15
N PHE A 51 1.51 1.77 9.24
CA PHE A 51 1.43 3.13 9.78
C PHE A 51 2.04 4.12 8.79
N THR A 52 1.42 5.30 8.67
CA THR A 52 2.05 6.44 7.98
C THR A 52 3.24 6.96 8.80
N SER A 53 4.29 7.44 8.13
CA SER A 53 5.42 8.08 8.82
C SER A 53 5.01 9.35 9.56
N VAL A 54 3.95 10.02 9.10
CA VAL A 54 3.43 11.29 9.64
C VAL A 54 1.97 11.48 9.20
N SER A 55 1.14 12.05 10.07
CA SER A 55 -0.28 12.33 9.80
C SER A 55 -0.46 13.64 9.01
N SER A 56 0.23 13.78 7.88
CA SER A 56 0.06 14.91 6.96
C SER A 56 0.35 14.49 5.51
N CYS A 57 -0.48 14.97 4.59
CA CYS A 57 -0.54 14.56 3.18
C CYS A 57 0.80 14.65 2.44
N SER A 58 1.33 15.87 2.26
CA SER A 58 2.59 16.12 1.55
C SER A 58 3.77 15.38 2.17
N PRO A 59 4.01 15.46 3.49
CA PRO A 59 5.14 14.78 4.12
C PRO A 59 5.03 13.25 4.08
N SER A 60 3.84 12.68 4.27
CA SER A 60 3.61 11.22 4.15
C SER A 60 3.92 10.70 2.73
N ARG A 61 3.44 11.41 1.69
CA ARG A 61 3.74 11.04 0.29
C ARG A 61 5.22 11.19 -0.04
N ALA A 62 5.87 12.24 0.47
CA ALA A 62 7.31 12.43 0.29
C ALA A 62 8.10 11.24 0.87
N SER A 63 7.74 10.75 2.07
CA SER A 63 8.36 9.56 2.65
C SER A 63 8.14 8.30 1.79
N ILE A 64 6.95 8.08 1.23
CA ILE A 64 6.67 6.94 0.34
C ILE A 64 7.55 6.98 -0.91
N LEU A 65 7.69 8.16 -1.54
CA LEU A 65 8.40 8.30 -2.82
C LEU A 65 9.92 8.30 -2.68
N THR A 66 10.45 8.74 -1.54
CA THR A 66 11.91 8.87 -1.32
C THR A 66 12.49 7.77 -0.44
N GLY A 67 11.66 7.09 0.35
CA GLY A 67 12.12 6.17 1.40
C GLY A 67 12.76 6.87 2.60
N LEU A 68 12.69 8.20 2.69
CA LEU A 68 13.27 8.98 3.79
C LEU A 68 12.20 9.36 4.83
N PRO A 69 12.53 9.30 6.13
CA PRO A 69 11.63 9.78 7.17
C PRO A 69 11.45 11.29 7.07
N GLN A 70 10.35 11.79 7.62
CA GLN A 70 10.13 13.22 7.79
C GLN A 70 11.29 13.82 8.58
N VAL A 71 12.00 14.78 7.99
CA VAL A 71 12.97 15.59 8.72
C VAL A 71 12.19 16.76 9.33
N GLY A 72 12.22 16.83 10.67
CA GLY A 72 11.66 17.94 11.44
C GLY A 72 12.47 19.22 11.26
#